data_AF-A0ABC8S6M6-F1
#
_entry.id   AF-A0ABC8S6M6-F1
#
_cell.length_a   1.000
_cell.length_b   1.000
_cell.length_c   1.000
_cell.angle_alpha   90.00
_cell.angle_beta   90.00
_cell.angle_gamma   90.00
#
_symmetry.space_group_name_H-M   'P 1'
#
loop_
_entity.id
_entity.type
_entity.pdbx_description
1 polymer ?
#
loop_
_entity_poly.entity_id
_entity_poly.type
_entity_poly.pdbx_seq_one_letter_code
_entity_poly.pdbx_strand_id
1 'polypeptide(L)'
;MRHENQMSQLSICIAEKLATLPSTPYKPYLFKINDALRRENSEAYEPEIVAIGPYHRGKVKLQMMEEHKLFYLQELLKRRNELSVDMYVIAMQELEQKARKG
;
A
#
# COMPACT_ATOMS: atom_id res chain seq x y z
N MET A 1 -13.92 16.86 17.15
CA MET A 1 -12.79 16.58 18.07
C MET A 1 -12.27 15.13 18.06
N ARG A 2 -13.07 14.06 17.93
CA ARG A 2 -12.51 12.68 17.86
C ARG A 2 -11.84 12.32 16.52
N HIS A 3 -12.31 12.91 15.41
CA HIS A 3 -11.82 12.54 14.08
C HIS A 3 -10.40 13.05 13.80
N GLU A 4 -10.08 14.33 14.10
CA GLU A 4 -8.74 14.90 13.89
C GLU A 4 -7.63 14.16 14.64
N ASN A 5 -7.90 13.74 15.88
CA ASN A 5 -6.93 13.04 16.74
C ASN A 5 -6.58 11.63 16.23
N GLN A 6 -7.42 11.02 15.41
CA GLN A 6 -7.16 9.70 14.83
C GLN A 6 -6.45 9.78 13.47
N MET A 7 -6.53 10.93 12.78
CA MET A 7 -5.85 11.16 11.50
C MET A 7 -4.35 11.37 11.71
N SER A 8 -3.98 12.16 12.73
CA SER A 8 -2.58 12.36 13.09
C SER A 8 -1.91 11.04 13.46
N GLN A 9 -2.63 10.16 14.18
CA GLN A 9 -2.11 8.86 14.60
C GLN A 9 -1.80 7.93 13.43
N LEU A 10 -2.65 7.88 12.39
CA LEU A 10 -2.38 7.03 11.24
C LEU A 10 -1.14 7.50 10.45
N SER A 11 -1.00 8.81 10.25
CA SER A 11 0.18 9.39 9.62
C SER A 11 1.46 9.11 10.41
N ILE A 12 1.41 9.24 11.74
CA ILE A 12 2.52 8.92 12.65
C ILE A 12 2.92 7.45 12.48
N CYS A 13 1.97 6.51 12.56
CA CYS A 13 2.25 5.09 12.40
C CYS A 13 2.85 4.74 11.02
N ILE A 14 2.43 5.42 9.95
CA ILE A 14 3.00 5.21 8.62
C ILE A 14 4.43 5.77 8.57
N ALA A 15 4.67 6.96 9.14
CA ALA A 15 5.98 7.57 9.19
C ALA A 15 6.99 6.70 9.98
N GLU A 16 6.58 6.16 11.11
CA GLU A 16 7.39 5.20 11.91
C GLU A 16 7.76 3.98 11.07
N LYS A 17 6.80 3.39 10.34
CA LYS A 17 7.07 2.25 9.45
C LYS A 17 8.04 2.60 8.34
N LEU A 18 7.89 3.77 7.71
CA LEU A 18 8.79 4.23 6.66
C LEU A 18 10.23 4.43 7.16
N ALA A 19 10.41 4.84 8.42
CA ALA A 19 11.72 4.99 9.04
C ALA A 19 12.46 3.66 9.27
N THR A 20 11.74 2.53 9.28
CA THR A 20 12.33 1.19 9.51
C THR A 20 12.78 0.48 8.24
N LEU A 21 12.61 1.08 7.06
CA LEU A 21 12.87 0.41 5.78
C LEU A 21 14.38 0.33 5.42
N PRO A 22 14.83 -0.78 4.79
CA PRO A 22 16.16 -0.87 4.17
C PRO A 22 16.37 0.13 3.00
N SER A 23 17.60 0.35 2.54
CA SER A 23 17.95 1.47 1.63
C SER A 23 17.91 1.20 0.11
N THR A 24 17.56 -0.01 -0.38
CA THR A 24 17.80 -0.37 -1.80
C THR A 24 16.53 -0.46 -2.65
N PRO A 25 16.43 0.25 -3.80
CA PRO A 25 15.23 0.22 -4.65
C PRO A 25 15.34 -0.82 -5.79
N TYR A 26 14.27 -1.61 -5.98
CA TYR A 26 14.06 -2.51 -7.13
C TYR A 26 13.18 -1.82 -8.19
N LYS A 27 13.31 -2.19 -9.47
CA LYS A 27 12.63 -1.53 -10.61
C LYS A 27 11.31 -2.25 -10.96
N PRO A 28 10.11 -1.64 -10.81
CA PRO A 28 8.84 -2.36 -10.97
C PRO A 28 8.13 -2.13 -12.32
N TYR A 29 7.34 -3.13 -12.74
CA TYR A 29 6.41 -3.13 -13.88
C TYR A 29 5.03 -3.69 -13.44
N LEU A 30 3.92 -3.28 -14.07
CA LEU A 30 2.55 -3.70 -13.69
C LEU A 30 1.76 -4.22 -14.90
N PHE A 31 1.23 -5.44 -14.82
CA PHE A 31 0.36 -6.04 -15.84
C PHE A 31 -0.90 -6.63 -15.16
N LYS A 32 -2.09 -6.35 -15.72
CA LYS A 32 -3.38 -6.86 -15.22
C LYS A 32 -3.82 -8.07 -16.03
N ILE A 33 -4.29 -9.12 -15.36
CA ILE A 33 -4.70 -10.41 -15.95
C ILE A 33 -6.21 -10.61 -15.84
N ASN A 34 -6.81 -11.34 -16.80
CA ASN A 34 -8.24 -11.67 -16.83
C ASN A 34 -8.61 -12.75 -15.80
N ASP A 35 -9.77 -12.61 -15.15
CA ASP A 35 -10.24 -13.51 -14.08
C ASP A 35 -10.49 -14.96 -14.53
N ALA A 36 -10.84 -15.18 -15.81
CA ALA A 36 -11.01 -16.53 -16.35
C ALA A 36 -9.69 -17.30 -16.30
N LEU A 37 -8.59 -16.66 -16.70
CA LEU A 37 -7.24 -17.23 -16.68
C LEU A 37 -6.78 -17.50 -15.24
N ARG A 38 -7.13 -16.61 -14.31
CA ARG A 38 -6.76 -16.75 -12.90
C ARG A 38 -7.37 -17.97 -12.22
N ARG A 39 -8.59 -18.37 -12.58
CA ARG A 39 -9.25 -19.55 -12.01
C ARG A 39 -8.63 -20.87 -12.45
N GLU A 40 -8.05 -20.89 -13.65
CA GLU A 40 -7.49 -22.10 -14.25
C GLU A 40 -6.17 -22.50 -13.58
N ASN A 41 -5.36 -21.52 -13.14
CA ASN A 41 -4.16 -21.76 -12.35
C ASN A 41 -3.93 -20.63 -11.35
N SER A 42 -4.62 -20.65 -10.21
CA SER A 42 -4.56 -19.56 -9.24
C SER A 42 -3.17 -19.30 -8.67
N GLU A 43 -2.31 -20.32 -8.61
CA GLU A 43 -0.94 -20.21 -8.09
C GLU A 43 -0.03 -19.42 -9.03
N ALA A 44 -0.20 -19.56 -10.35
CA ALA A 44 0.56 -18.81 -11.35
C ALA A 44 0.28 -17.30 -11.35
N TYR A 45 -0.76 -16.86 -10.64
CA TYR A 45 -1.18 -15.46 -10.57
C TYR A 45 -1.29 -14.93 -9.15
N GLU A 46 -0.83 -15.70 -8.16
CA GLU A 46 -0.45 -15.12 -6.87
C GLU A 46 0.75 -14.20 -7.19
N PRO A 47 0.67 -12.91 -6.83
CA PRO A 47 1.75 -11.99 -7.17
C PRO A 47 3.04 -12.50 -6.53
N GLU A 48 4.11 -12.65 -7.31
CA GLU A 48 5.42 -12.99 -6.74
C GLU A 48 6.10 -11.76 -6.13
N ILE A 49 5.73 -10.56 -6.62
CA ILE A 49 6.42 -9.30 -6.31
C ILE A 49 5.62 -8.45 -5.32
N VAL A 50 4.45 -7.91 -5.70
CA VAL A 50 3.58 -7.11 -4.83
C VAL A 50 2.15 -7.13 -5.36
N ALA A 51 1.15 -7.19 -4.48
CA ALA A 51 -0.14 -6.55 -4.79
C ALA A 51 -0.47 -5.39 -3.83
N ILE A 52 -1.14 -4.40 -4.40
CA ILE A 52 -1.48 -3.15 -3.71
C ILE A 52 -2.94 -3.26 -3.27
N GLY A 53 -3.14 -3.67 -2.01
CA GLY A 53 -4.47 -3.87 -1.42
C GLY A 53 -4.48 -4.82 -0.23
N PRO A 54 -5.66 -5.06 0.39
CA PRO A 54 -5.81 -5.93 1.57
C PRO A 54 -5.70 -7.43 1.25
N TYR A 55 -5.47 -7.80 -0.02
CA TYR A 55 -5.41 -9.17 -0.53
C TYR A 55 -4.43 -10.09 0.23
N HIS A 56 -3.41 -9.51 0.87
CA HIS A 56 -2.33 -10.21 1.57
C HIS A 56 -2.47 -10.18 3.10
N ARG A 57 -3.44 -9.43 3.64
CA ARG A 57 -3.49 -9.16 5.07
C ARG A 57 -3.66 -10.48 5.84
N GLY A 58 -2.68 -10.80 6.68
CA GLY A 58 -2.68 -12.01 7.53
C GLY A 58 -2.13 -13.28 6.87
N LYS A 59 -1.70 -13.25 5.61
CA LYS A 59 -1.07 -14.39 4.94
C LYS A 59 0.46 -14.33 5.15
N VAL A 60 0.99 -15.22 5.99
CA VAL A 60 2.44 -15.28 6.33
C VAL A 60 3.32 -15.31 5.08
N LYS A 61 2.97 -16.15 4.09
CA LYS A 61 3.72 -16.28 2.82
C LYS A 61 3.78 -14.98 1.99
N LEU A 62 2.90 -14.01 2.25
CA LEU A 62 2.81 -12.74 1.51
C LEU A 62 3.20 -11.53 2.38
N GLN A 63 3.68 -11.74 3.60
CA GLN A 63 3.98 -10.65 4.55
C GLN A 63 5.10 -9.72 4.04
N MET A 64 6.07 -10.26 3.30
CA MET A 64 7.13 -9.48 2.65
C MET A 64 6.58 -8.40 1.69
N MET A 65 5.36 -8.59 1.15
CA MET A 65 4.72 -7.59 0.29
C MET A 65 4.27 -6.34 1.05
N GLU A 66 4.05 -6.44 2.37
CA GLU A 66 3.74 -5.28 3.21
C GLU A 66 4.93 -4.31 3.25
N GLU A 67 6.16 -4.84 3.30
CA GLU A 67 7.38 -4.04 3.24
C GLU A 67 7.53 -3.36 1.88
N HIS A 68 7.30 -4.09 0.79
CA HIS A 68 7.36 -3.51 -0.56
C HIS A 68 6.32 -2.41 -0.81
N LYS A 69 5.13 -2.49 -0.20
CA LYS A 69 4.15 -1.40 -0.26
C LYS A 69 4.67 -0.12 0.38
N LEU A 70 5.37 -0.24 1.51
CA LEU A 70 6.00 0.90 2.19
C LEU A 70 7.17 1.47 1.39
N PHE A 71 8.00 0.61 0.79
CA PHE A 71 9.05 1.03 -0.14
C PHE A 71 8.51 1.86 -1.29
N TYR A 72 7.45 1.39 -1.93
CA TYR A 72 6.82 2.11 -3.04
C TYR A 72 6.29 3.48 -2.59
N LEU A 73 5.67 3.55 -1.40
CA LEU A 73 5.25 4.82 -0.82
C LEU A 73 6.43 5.77 -0.58
N GLN A 74 7.55 5.27 -0.03
CA GLN A 74 8.75 6.08 0.19
C GLN A 74 9.29 6.66 -1.12
N GLU A 75 9.39 5.84 -2.17
CA GLU A 75 9.86 6.26 -3.49
C GLU A 75 8.89 7.26 -4.15
N LEU A 76 7.58 7.09 -3.98
CA LEU A 76 6.58 8.04 -4.45
C LEU A 76 6.75 9.41 -3.80
N LEU A 77 6.93 9.45 -2.47
CA LEU A 77 7.16 10.69 -1.72
C LEU A 77 8.45 11.40 -2.18
N LYS A 78 9.56 10.66 -2.31
CA LYS A 78 10.83 11.18 -2.82
C LYS A 78 10.67 11.78 -4.21
N ARG A 79 10.01 11.06 -5.14
CA ARG A 79 9.77 11.52 -6.51
C ARG A 79 8.94 12.81 -6.57
N ARG A 80 8.05 13.02 -5.60
CA ARG A 80 7.19 14.21 -5.52
C ARG A 80 7.78 15.32 -4.63
N ASN A 81 8.95 15.09 -4.04
CA ASN A 81 9.59 15.99 -3.08
C ASN A 81 8.70 16.32 -1.87
N GLU A 82 8.00 15.30 -1.37
CA GLU A 82 7.08 15.42 -0.24
C GLU A 82 7.68 14.75 1.02
N LEU A 83 7.55 15.43 2.17
CA LEU A 83 8.14 14.98 3.45
C LEU A 83 7.13 14.27 4.36
N SER A 84 5.84 14.33 4.04
CA SER A 84 4.77 13.77 4.87
C SER A 84 3.75 13.02 4.02
N VAL A 85 3.08 12.04 4.65
CA VAL A 85 1.98 11.28 4.07
C VAL A 85 0.60 11.90 4.34
N ASP A 86 0.52 12.97 5.13
CA ASP A 86 -0.73 13.53 5.64
C ASP A 86 -1.76 13.80 4.54
N MET A 87 -1.33 14.45 3.47
CA MET A 87 -2.21 14.78 2.34
C MET A 87 -2.80 13.54 1.68
N TYR A 88 -2.03 12.45 1.56
CA TYR A 88 -2.53 11.19 1.02
C TYR A 88 -3.48 10.48 1.98
N VAL A 89 -3.20 10.53 3.28
CA VAL A 89 -4.08 9.95 4.30
C VAL A 89 -5.45 10.62 4.24
N ILE A 90 -5.49 11.95 4.15
CA ILE A 90 -6.73 12.73 3.98
C ILE A 90 -7.45 12.32 2.69
N ALA A 91 -6.76 12.36 1.56
CA ALA A 91 -7.35 12.03 0.27
C ALA A 91 -7.91 10.59 0.23
N MET A 92 -7.19 9.62 0.80
CA MET A 92 -7.62 8.22 0.85
C MET A 92 -8.85 8.02 1.72
N GLN A 93 -9.00 8.75 2.82
CA GLN A 93 -10.19 8.65 3.67
C GLN A 93 -11.44 9.18 3.00
N GLU A 94 -11.34 10.30 2.27
CA GLU A 94 -12.46 10.81 1.49
C GLU A 94 -12.91 9.80 0.43
N LEU A 95 -11.94 9.18 -0.27
CA LEU A 95 -12.21 8.13 -1.26
C LEU A 95 -12.84 6.90 -0.61
N GLU A 96 -12.32 6.48 0.55
CA GLU A 96 -12.83 5.34 1.32
C GLU A 96 -14.29 5.59 1.76
N GLN A 97 -14.58 6.76 2.34
CA GLN A 97 -15.93 7.14 2.73
C GLN A 97 -16.91 7.18 1.55
N LYS A 98 -16.47 7.65 0.38
CA LYS A 98 -17.27 7.60 -0.84
C LYS A 98 -17.53 6.16 -1.28
N ALA A 99 -16.51 5.31 -1.26
CA ALA A 99 -16.62 3.91 -1.64
C ALA A 99 -17.51 3.08 -0.71
N ARG A 100 -17.57 3.38 0.59
CA ARG A 100 -18.49 2.70 1.54
C ARG A 100 -19.96 3.09 1.38
N LYS A 101 -20.25 4.24 0.73
CA LYS A 101 -21.61 4.76 0.56
C LYS A 101 -22.23 4.40 -0.80
N GLY A 102 -21.43 3.89 -1.74
CA GLY A 102 -21.88 3.39 -3.05
C GLY A 102 -22.07 1.89 -3.03
#